data_AF-A0A200J845-F1
#
_entry.id   AF-A0A200J845-F1
#
_cell.length_a   1.000
_cell.length_b   1.000
_cell.length_c   1.000
_cell.angle_alpha   90.00
_cell.angle_beta   90.00
_cell.angle_gamma   90.00
#
_symmetry.space_group_name_H-M   'P 1'
#
loop_
_entity.id
_entity.type
_entity.pdbx_description
1 polymer ?
#
loop_
_entity_poly.entity_id
_entity_poly.type
_entity_poly.pdbx_seq_one_letter_code
_entity_poly.pdbx_strand_id
1 'polypeptide(L)'
;MTKKKKRINYSGFTLLEMLVVLLIISVLILLFVPNLSKHKEGVDKKGNEAIVKIVETQIDLYVMEKNQTPTVEQLLKEEYITQEQYEKYQTSEK
;
A
#
# COMPACT_ATOMS: atom_id res chain seq x y z
N MET A 1 64.70 17.84 22.56
CA MET A 1 63.47 18.48 22.05
C MET A 1 62.26 17.62 22.41
N THR A 2 61.52 17.98 23.45
CA THR A 2 60.33 17.23 23.91
C THR A 2 59.12 17.62 23.06
N LYS A 3 58.65 16.71 22.20
CA LYS A 3 57.44 16.90 21.39
C LYS A 3 56.20 16.82 22.30
N LYS A 4 55.57 17.97 22.59
CA LYS A 4 54.24 18.03 23.24
C LYS A 4 53.18 17.47 22.29
N LYS A 5 52.56 16.34 22.67
CA LYS A 5 51.44 15.72 21.94
C LYS A 5 50.17 16.56 22.16
N LYS A 6 49.69 17.22 21.10
CA LYS A 6 48.47 18.05 21.12
C LYS A 6 47.25 17.12 21.25
N ARG A 7 46.49 17.22 22.35
CA ARG A 7 45.20 16.53 22.49
C ARG A 7 44.17 17.25 21.62
N ILE A 8 43.58 16.53 20.67
CA ILE A 8 42.45 17.01 19.88
C ILE A 8 41.21 16.73 20.73
N ASN A 9 40.58 17.78 21.25
CA ASN A 9 39.29 17.66 21.91
C ASN A 9 38.22 17.57 20.82
N TYR A 10 37.57 16.41 20.71
CA TYR A 10 36.35 16.29 19.96
C TYR A 10 35.20 16.78 20.84
N SER A 11 34.61 17.91 20.49
CA SER A 11 33.34 18.36 21.06
C SER A 11 32.24 17.42 20.54
N GLY A 12 32.04 16.32 21.26
CA GLY A 12 31.12 15.24 20.86
C GLY A 12 29.73 15.43 21.48
N PHE A 13 28.71 15.11 20.68
CA PHE A 13 27.30 15.00 21.02
C PHE A 13 27.07 14.57 22.47
N THR A 14 26.32 15.39 23.18
CA THR A 14 25.85 15.09 24.54
C THR A 14 24.70 14.09 24.52
N LEU A 15 24.50 13.36 25.63
CA LEU A 15 23.29 12.54 25.80
C LEU A 15 22.02 13.39 25.71
N LEU A 16 22.09 14.65 26.13
CA LEU A 16 20.98 15.59 26.07
C LEU A 16 20.58 15.91 24.63
N GLU A 17 21.55 16.09 23.72
CA GLU A 17 21.24 16.25 22.29
C GLU A 17 20.56 15.02 21.72
N MET A 18 21.04 13.81 22.06
CA MET A 18 20.41 12.58 21.59
C MET A 18 18.96 12.43 22.09
N LEU A 19 18.65 12.86 23.32
CA LEU A 19 17.28 12.86 23.84
C LEU A 19 16.36 13.82 23.07
N VAL A 20 16.84 15.02 22.77
CA VAL A 20 16.07 15.99 21.98
C VAL A 20 15.85 15.48 20.55
N VAL A 21 16.84 14.84 19.94
CA VAL A 21 16.70 14.24 18.60
C VAL A 21 15.65 13.12 18.60
N LEU A 22 15.67 12.22 19.59
CA LEU A 22 14.68 11.15 19.69
C LEU A 22 13.26 11.68 19.90
N LEU A 23 13.11 12.76 20.68
CA LEU A 23 11.84 13.45 20.87
C LEU A 23 11.29 14.00 19.55
N ILE A 24 12.13 14.68 18.76
CA ILE A 24 11.74 15.22 17.46
C ILE A 24 11.34 14.09 16.49
N ILE A 25 12.14 13.02 16.40
CA ILE A 25 11.83 11.87 15.53
C ILE A 25 10.51 11.20 15.94
N SER A 26 10.24 11.06 17.23
CA SER A 26 8.98 10.52 17.75
C SER A 26 7.77 11.32 17.26
N VAL A 27 7.80 12.65 17.34
CA VAL A 27 6.72 13.52 16.86
C VAL A 27 6.56 13.42 15.34
N LEU A 28 7.66 13.38 14.60
CA LEU A 28 7.61 13.22 13.14
C LEU A 28 6.96 11.87 12.76
N ILE A 29 7.35 10.76 13.38
CA ILE A 29 6.74 9.45 13.12
C ILE A 29 5.22 9.48 13.36
N LEU A 30 4.76 10.11 14.44
CA LEU A 30 3.33 10.23 14.74
C LEU A 30 2.55 11.03 13.68
N LEU A 31 3.17 11.99 12.99
CA LEU A 31 2.55 12.73 11.89
C LEU A 31 2.63 11.99 10.54
N PHE A 32 3.74 11.29 10.29
CA PHE A 32 3.98 10.59 9.02
C PHE A 32 3.27 9.23 8.92
N VAL A 33 3.25 8.43 9.99
CA VAL A 33 2.61 7.10 10.01
C VAL A 33 1.11 7.14 9.65
N PRO A 34 0.27 8.01 10.24
CA PRO A 34 -1.15 8.06 9.86
C PRO A 34 -1.33 8.55 8.42
N ASN A 35 -0.44 9.41 7.91
CA ASN A 35 -0.47 9.87 6.53
C ASN A 35 -0.07 8.74 5.55
N LEU A 36 0.90 7.90 5.95
CA LEU A 36 1.34 6.73 5.18
C LEU A 36 0.27 5.61 5.15
N SER A 37 -0.39 5.34 6.28
CA SER A 37 -1.47 4.32 6.36
C SER A 37 -2.61 4.64 5.40
N LYS A 38 -3.01 5.92 5.31
CA LYS A 38 -4.08 6.37 4.40
C LYS A 38 -3.73 6.19 2.92
N HIS A 39 -2.47 6.31 2.54
CA HIS A 39 -2.05 6.07 1.15
C HIS A 39 -2.15 4.59 0.77
N LYS A 40 -1.85 3.67 1.70
CA LYS A 40 -2.02 2.24 1.49
C LYS A 40 -3.49 1.88 1.29
N GLU A 41 -4.37 2.38 2.16
CA GLU A 41 -5.82 2.17 2.05
C GLU A 41 -6.40 2.75 0.74
N GLY A 42 -5.90 3.91 0.28
CA GLY A 42 -6.33 4.52 -0.98
C GLY A 42 -5.91 3.73 -2.23
N VAL A 43 -4.76 3.04 -2.19
CA VAL A 43 -4.31 2.15 -3.27
C VAL A 43 -5.15 0.88 -3.32
N ASP A 44 -5.44 0.29 -2.16
CA ASP A 44 -6.25 -0.93 -2.07
C ASP A 44 -7.68 -0.68 -2.60
N LYS A 45 -8.28 0.47 -2.30
CA LYS A 45 -9.61 0.85 -2.81
C LYS A 45 -9.65 1.06 -4.32
N LYS A 46 -8.71 1.84 -4.88
CA LYS A 46 -8.64 2.08 -6.33
C LYS A 46 -8.34 0.80 -7.11
N GLY A 47 -7.51 -0.09 -6.54
CA GLY A 47 -7.24 -1.40 -7.12
C GLY A 47 -8.52 -2.25 -7.18
N ASN A 48 -9.33 -2.24 -6.12
CA ASN A 48 -10.57 -3.00 -6.08
C ASN A 48 -11.62 -2.48 -7.08
N GLU A 49 -11.78 -1.16 -7.19
CA GLU A 49 -12.68 -0.52 -8.17
C GLU A 49 -12.30 -0.89 -9.62
N ALA A 50 -11.00 -0.97 -9.92
CA ALA A 50 -10.53 -1.38 -11.24
C ALA A 50 -10.88 -2.85 -11.54
N ILE A 51 -10.80 -3.75 -10.54
CA ILE A 51 -11.16 -5.15 -10.70
C ILE A 51 -12.66 -5.31 -10.95
N VAL A 52 -13.52 -4.59 -10.23
CA VAL A 52 -14.97 -4.58 -10.48
C VAL A 52 -15.26 -4.21 -11.92
N LYS A 53 -14.66 -3.12 -12.42
CA LYS A 53 -14.86 -2.67 -13.80
C LYS A 53 -14.37 -3.68 -14.85
N ILE A 54 -13.29 -4.40 -14.58
CA ILE A 54 -12.80 -5.46 -15.47
C ILE A 54 -13.84 -6.59 -15.53
N VAL A 55 -14.37 -7.05 -14.39
CA VAL A 55 -15.38 -8.12 -14.34
C VAL A 55 -16.67 -7.67 -15.05
N GLU A 56 -17.13 -6.45 -14.82
CA GLU A 56 -18.28 -5.88 -15.54
C GLU A 56 -18.05 -5.85 -17.06
N THR A 57 -16.86 -5.46 -17.51
CA THR A 57 -16.51 -5.50 -18.94
C THR A 57 -16.57 -6.93 -19.49
N GLN A 58 -16.16 -7.94 -18.72
CA GLN A 58 -16.26 -9.34 -19.14
C GLN A 58 -17.71 -9.83 -19.18
N ILE A 59 -18.57 -9.37 -18.25
CA ILE A 59 -20.02 -9.60 -18.29
C ILE A 59 -20.59 -9.05 -19.60
N ASP A 60 -20.26 -7.80 -19.93
CA ASP A 60 -20.75 -7.14 -21.15
C ASP A 60 -20.31 -7.90 -22.41
N LEU A 61 -19.03 -8.30 -22.49
CA LEU A 61 -18.50 -9.09 -23.61
C LEU A 61 -19.22 -10.44 -23.73
N TYR A 62 -19.44 -11.13 -22.62
CA TYR A 62 -20.17 -12.40 -22.63
C TYR A 62 -21.61 -12.22 -23.11
N VAL A 63 -22.30 -11.16 -22.66
CA VAL A 63 -23.65 -10.84 -23.12
C VAL A 63 -23.67 -10.58 -24.62
N MET A 64 -22.68 -9.84 -25.15
CA MET A 64 -22.56 -9.58 -26.58
C MET A 64 -22.31 -10.86 -27.40
N GLU A 65 -21.55 -11.82 -26.86
CA GLU A 65 -21.21 -13.06 -27.57
C GLU A 65 -22.31 -14.13 -27.47
N LYS A 66 -22.93 -14.26 -26.30
CA LYS A 66 -23.84 -15.37 -25.96
C LYS A 66 -25.31 -14.95 -25.87
N ASN A 67 -25.61 -13.65 -25.94
CA ASN A 67 -26.94 -13.08 -25.69
C ASN A 67 -27.55 -13.53 -24.35
N GLN A 68 -26.69 -13.82 -23.37
CA GLN A 68 -27.08 -14.31 -22.05
C GLN A 68 -26.26 -13.55 -21.01
N THR A 69 -26.91 -13.12 -19.93
CA THR A 69 -26.19 -12.53 -18.78
C THR A 69 -25.53 -13.65 -17.97
N PRO A 70 -24.19 -13.68 -17.87
CA PRO A 70 -23.48 -14.69 -17.11
C PRO A 70 -23.58 -14.43 -15.61
N THR A 71 -23.46 -15.48 -14.80
CA THR A 71 -23.08 -15.34 -13.39
C THR A 71 -21.57 -15.20 -13.25
N VAL A 72 -21.11 -14.63 -12.15
CA VAL A 72 -19.67 -14.49 -11.88
C VAL A 72 -18.97 -15.86 -11.81
N GLU A 73 -19.66 -16.93 -11.38
CA GLU A 73 -19.11 -18.29 -11.42
C GLU A 73 -18.98 -18.83 -12.85
N GLN A 74 -19.87 -18.45 -13.77
CA GLN A 74 -19.78 -18.83 -15.18
C GLN A 74 -18.58 -18.15 -15.85
N LEU A 75 -18.32 -16.88 -15.54
CA LEU A 75 -17.12 -16.19 -16.03
C LEU A 75 -15.83 -16.85 -15.54
N LEU A 76 -15.80 -17.35 -14.31
CA LEU A 76 -14.66 -18.09 -13.77
C LEU A 76 -14.50 -19.45 -14.47
N LYS A 77 -15.61 -20.17 -14.66
CA LYS A 77 -15.63 -21.51 -15.28
C LYS A 77 -15.26 -21.49 -16.76
N GLU A 78 -15.67 -20.44 -17.46
CA GLU A 78 -15.36 -20.21 -18.87
C GLU A 78 -14.06 -19.39 -19.07
N GLU A 79 -13.28 -19.20 -18.01
CA GLU A 79 -11.95 -18.54 -18.02
C GLU A 79 -11.93 -17.07 -18.50
N TYR A 80 -13.08 -16.37 -18.48
CA TYR A 80 -13.16 -14.93 -18.74
C TYR A 80 -12.52 -14.11 -17.61
N ILE A 81 -12.47 -14.64 -16.38
CA ILE A 81 -11.85 -14.00 -15.22
C ILE A 81 -10.97 -15.00 -14.46
N THR A 82 -9.96 -14.50 -13.75
CA THR A 82 -9.08 -15.32 -12.90
C THR A 82 -9.70 -15.58 -11.52
N GLN A 83 -9.22 -16.61 -10.83
CA GLN A 83 -9.59 -16.89 -9.43
C GLN A 83 -9.35 -15.68 -8.51
N GLU A 84 -8.25 -14.95 -8.73
CA GLU A 84 -7.93 -13.75 -7.95
C GLU A 84 -8.96 -12.63 -8.17
N GLN A 85 -9.41 -12.44 -9.41
CA GLN A 85 -10.43 -11.45 -9.76
C GLN A 85 -11.80 -11.83 -9.17
N TYR A 86 -12.14 -13.12 -9.21
CA TYR A 86 -13.35 -13.66 -8.59
C TYR A 86 -13.39 -13.38 -7.09
N GLU A 87 -12.32 -13.71 -6.37
CA GLU A 87 -12.25 -13.50 -4.91
C GLU A 87 -12.31 -12.03 -4.52
N LYS A 88 -11.63 -11.16 -5.29
CA LYS A 88 -11.66 -9.70 -5.07
C LYS A 88 -13.05 -9.11 -5.32
N TYR A 89 -13.71 -9.52 -6.40
CA TYR A 89 -15.08 -9.09 -6.72
C TYR A 89 -16.10 -9.53 -5.64
N GLN A 90 -15.99 -10.76 -5.15
CA GLN A 90 -16.85 -11.27 -4.07
C GLN A 90 -16.61 -10.55 -2.74
N THR A 91 -15.41 -10.03 -2.53
CA THR A 91 -15.05 -9.26 -1.33
C THR A 91 -15.48 -7.79 -1.45
N SER A 92 -15.58 -7.24 -2.67
CA SER A 92 -16.07 -5.87 -2.90
C SER A 92 -17.59 -5.72 -2.79
N GLU A 93 -18.35 -6.79 -3.09
CA GLU A 93 -19.82 -6.82 -3.00
C GLU A 93 -20.35 -7.06 -1.58
N LYS A 94 -19.47 -7.35 -0.60
CA LYS A 94 -19.82 -7.52 0.83
C LYS A 94 -19.62 -6.23 1.62
#